data_AF-A0AAQ2Y0U1-F1
#
_entry.id   AF-A0AAQ2Y0U1-F1
#
_cell.length_a   1.000
_cell.length_b   1.000
_cell.length_c   1.000
_cell.angle_alpha   90.00
_cell.angle_beta   90.00
_cell.angle_gamma   90.00
#
_symmetry.space_group_name_H-M   'P 1'
#
loop_
_entity.id
_entity.type
_entity.pdbx_description
1 polymer ?
#
loop_
_entity_poly.entity_id
_entity_poly.type
_entity_poly.pdbx_seq_one_letter_code
_entity_poly.pdbx_strand_id
1 'polypeptide(L)'
;MSILDKVFPPSATLLLGCALLLVGCGQDQTPSASTPEPEISDVFYAGDGIVKVHVGKLTHINILEFVQGGQVEVIGVRTLEDESICGVPKLNGKGFDITAKQNGLCTYEYEVEQQGEVASGEVTVLILDHEIEFTDMPPVAASVAPNGSVTVYNLRQQVGTHLIQENCEIIAATIGGSYPSIGTIAIEKPYSIAYTPPDLSGWNRIEYLIKNPDSGNIRSGALYITVSNSFNQPPTIGMTEYSYNYSVENFDLVTRASLLGCQSDNCDLTTSLEDNDHVKLGFYSTDYPASVTLPSGTSFNNKKVTLVSSYDQPVPIYADNDNDGVGEELLTICYQSSCKDEEALFINIDSKWQKTMMPSYLLPGDKVSFELHNIPELQIVEPDDDYWGLGYAEAGPGLKIRKFSEGAQFDRTLTIDILDPGLYQVLYVIEDDRSAGSLGMIEVIVDSPKVFPCGGVAQDFRCIPITPNHPTRNLYVPAVSPYALRSMGIEPDATTNDSSQDPAGMNVGLLNYDNNVKWCEKLAEEFYAGRSDWHIPTVAELQKVYKPTGLDGYAAWPTSNNYWTSENSGPGMQTTVNLSKEFSTSPSNIDEPKFPVCISRQ
;
A
#
# COMPACT_ATOMS: atom_id res chain seq x y z
N MET A 1 -42.68 -26.77 44.27
CA MET A 1 -43.21 -25.39 44.19
C MET A 1 -43.04 -24.95 42.74
N SER A 2 -43.91 -25.33 41.79
CA SER A 2 -45.31 -24.91 41.56
C SER A 2 -45.42 -23.46 41.08
N ILE A 3 -46.08 -23.06 39.99
CA ILE A 3 -46.90 -23.69 38.93
C ILE A 3 -47.12 -22.57 37.86
N LEU A 4 -47.35 -22.96 36.61
CA LEU A 4 -47.91 -22.16 35.49
C LEU A 4 -49.28 -21.52 35.82
N ASP A 5 -49.73 -20.54 35.02
CA ASP A 5 -51.05 -20.56 34.34
C ASP A 5 -51.66 -19.17 34.14
N LYS A 6 -52.12 -18.91 32.91
CA LYS A 6 -53.52 -18.59 32.50
C LYS A 6 -53.48 -17.73 31.22
N VAL A 7 -53.73 -18.29 30.03
CA VAL A 7 -55.02 -18.73 29.45
C VAL A 7 -55.91 -17.54 29.04
N PHE A 8 -56.01 -17.37 27.71
CA PHE A 8 -57.04 -16.63 26.97
C PHE A 8 -58.47 -17.11 27.26
N PRO A 9 -59.48 -16.25 27.06
CA PRO A 9 -60.80 -16.67 26.59
C PRO A 9 -61.19 -16.07 25.22
N PRO A 10 -62.26 -16.60 24.57
CA PRO A 10 -62.29 -16.81 23.13
C PRO A 10 -63.41 -16.06 22.36
N SER A 11 -63.20 -16.01 21.05
CA SER A 11 -64.12 -16.17 19.91
C SER A 11 -65.63 -15.93 20.07
N ALA A 12 -66.23 -15.10 19.20
CA ALA A 12 -67.45 -15.45 18.42
C ALA A 12 -67.82 -14.39 17.36
N THR A 13 -67.56 -14.77 16.11
CA THR A 13 -68.30 -14.58 14.84
C THR A 13 -69.65 -13.83 14.87
N LEU A 14 -69.86 -12.90 13.92
CA LEU A 14 -71.08 -12.89 13.09
C LEU A 14 -70.89 -12.13 11.76
N LEU A 15 -71.31 -12.78 10.68
CA LEU A 15 -71.47 -12.25 9.32
C LEU A 15 -72.41 -11.04 9.26
N LEU A 16 -72.15 -10.09 8.35
CA LEU A 16 -73.11 -9.77 7.29
C LEU A 16 -72.48 -8.83 6.24
N GLY A 17 -72.45 -9.29 4.99
CA GLY A 17 -72.23 -8.43 3.84
C GLY A 17 -73.48 -7.62 3.52
N CYS A 18 -73.29 -6.35 3.18
CA CYS A 18 -74.16 -5.62 2.26
C CYS A 18 -73.32 -4.60 1.50
N ALA A 19 -73.59 -4.55 0.21
CA ALA A 19 -72.82 -3.83 -0.78
C ALA A 19 -73.40 -2.42 -1.02
N LEU A 20 -72.56 -1.60 -1.67
CA LEU A 20 -72.90 -0.58 -2.68
C LEU A 20 -73.32 0.84 -2.24
N LEU A 21 -72.46 1.79 -2.63
CA LEU A 21 -72.70 2.98 -3.47
C LEU A 21 -72.74 4.40 -2.85
N LEU A 22 -71.77 5.19 -3.34
CA LEU A 22 -71.83 6.55 -3.92
C LEU A 22 -71.67 7.81 -3.03
N VAL A 23 -70.56 8.51 -3.35
CA VAL A 23 -70.43 9.96 -3.70
C VAL A 23 -70.60 11.03 -2.60
N GLY A 24 -69.59 11.90 -2.50
CA GLY A 24 -69.82 13.35 -2.47
C GLY A 24 -69.20 14.11 -1.30
N CYS A 25 -68.34 15.07 -1.63
CA CYS A 25 -67.51 15.92 -0.76
C CYS A 25 -68.26 16.79 0.27
N GLY A 26 -67.55 17.13 1.36
CA GLY A 26 -67.85 18.25 2.24
C GLY A 26 -66.65 18.57 3.14
N GLN A 27 -65.85 19.56 2.74
CA GLN A 27 -64.71 20.12 3.48
C GLN A 27 -65.09 20.57 4.89
N ASP A 28 -64.22 20.31 5.86
CA ASP A 28 -63.47 21.36 6.58
C ASP A 28 -62.62 20.69 7.67
N GLN A 29 -61.36 20.39 7.33
CA GLN A 29 -60.32 20.19 8.33
C GLN A 29 -59.22 21.20 8.06
N THR A 30 -59.12 22.14 8.97
CA THR A 30 -57.95 22.96 9.27
C THR A 30 -56.68 22.14 9.02
N PRO A 31 -55.72 22.62 8.20
CA PRO A 31 -54.46 21.94 8.12
C PRO A 31 -53.79 22.11 9.48
N SER A 32 -53.61 21.00 10.20
CA SER A 32 -52.58 20.93 11.21
C SER A 32 -51.31 21.38 10.52
N ALA A 33 -50.76 22.52 10.97
CA ALA A 33 -49.43 22.93 10.58
C ALA A 33 -48.51 21.76 10.96
N SER A 34 -48.05 21.01 9.96
CA SER A 34 -46.83 20.26 10.09
C SER A 34 -45.78 21.31 10.44
N THR A 35 -45.35 21.32 11.69
CA THR A 35 -44.05 21.90 12.04
C THR A 35 -43.09 21.33 11.00
N PRO A 36 -42.37 22.16 10.22
CA PRO A 36 -41.31 21.63 9.40
C PRO A 36 -40.39 20.91 10.39
N GLU A 37 -40.17 19.62 10.16
CA GLU A 37 -38.98 18.98 10.69
C GLU A 37 -37.83 19.92 10.33
N PRO A 38 -37.03 20.41 11.30
CA PRO A 38 -35.93 21.28 10.95
C PRO A 38 -35.08 20.49 9.96
N GLU A 39 -35.04 20.94 8.71
CA GLU A 39 -33.99 20.52 7.79
C GLU A 39 -32.71 20.85 8.53
N ILE A 40 -32.02 19.80 9.00
CA ILE A 40 -30.64 19.94 9.43
C ILE A 40 -29.93 20.30 8.13
N SER A 41 -29.78 21.60 7.89
CA SER A 41 -28.78 22.09 6.95
C SER A 41 -27.47 21.56 7.48
N ASP A 42 -26.93 20.52 6.85
CA ASP A 42 -25.59 20.04 7.13
C ASP A 42 -24.66 21.23 6.89
N VAL A 43 -24.23 21.86 7.99
CA VAL A 43 -23.28 22.97 7.94
C VAL A 43 -22.03 22.45 7.25
N PHE A 44 -21.58 23.15 6.22
CA PHE A 44 -20.38 22.81 5.47
C PHE A 44 -19.33 23.91 5.63
N TYR A 45 -18.06 23.51 5.48
CA TYR A 45 -16.90 24.39 5.61
C TYR A 45 -15.95 24.14 4.44
N ALA A 46 -15.55 25.21 3.75
CA ALA A 46 -14.48 25.19 2.77
C ALA A 46 -13.16 25.53 3.48
N GLY A 47 -12.23 24.57 3.52
CA GLY A 47 -10.93 24.72 4.14
C GLY A 47 -9.82 25.03 3.16
N ASP A 48 -8.67 25.43 3.69
CA ASP A 48 -7.47 25.62 2.88
C ASP A 48 -6.77 24.27 2.67
N GLY A 49 -6.08 24.11 1.53
CA GLY A 49 -5.41 22.87 1.15
C GLY A 49 -3.97 23.07 0.71
N ILE A 50 -3.15 22.03 0.82
CA ILE A 50 -1.82 21.97 0.18
C ILE A 50 -1.78 20.77 -0.76
N VAL A 51 -1.40 21.00 -2.03
CA VAL A 51 -1.29 19.94 -3.05
C VAL A 51 0.08 20.02 -3.71
N LYS A 52 0.60 18.88 -4.17
CA LYS A 52 1.87 18.79 -4.88
C LYS A 52 1.63 18.32 -6.31
N VAL A 53 2.23 18.98 -7.30
CA VAL A 53 2.08 18.64 -8.73
C VAL A 53 3.40 18.74 -9.48
N HIS A 54 3.46 18.13 -10.66
CA HIS A 54 4.65 18.16 -11.52
C HIS A 54 4.50 19.10 -12.71
N VAL A 55 5.61 19.73 -13.11
CA VAL A 55 5.68 20.57 -14.31
C VAL A 55 5.30 19.76 -15.56
N GLY A 56 4.47 20.35 -16.43
CA GLY A 56 4.09 19.78 -17.72
C GLY A 56 3.05 18.65 -17.66
N LYS A 57 2.69 18.16 -16.46
CA LYS A 57 1.69 17.10 -16.27
C LYS A 57 0.30 17.71 -16.06
N LEU A 58 -0.69 17.20 -16.79
CA LEU A 58 -2.10 17.47 -16.50
C LEU A 58 -2.45 16.79 -15.18
N THR A 59 -2.85 17.59 -14.18
CA THR A 59 -3.19 17.09 -12.84
C THR A 59 -4.59 17.56 -12.47
N HIS A 60 -5.41 16.62 -11.99
CA HIS A 60 -6.73 16.92 -11.42
C HIS A 60 -6.60 17.16 -9.91
N ILE A 61 -7.07 18.30 -9.42
CA ILE A 61 -7.11 18.67 -8.00
C ILE A 61 -8.56 18.51 -7.53
N ASN A 62 -8.78 17.55 -6.63
CA ASN A 62 -10.09 17.24 -6.08
C ASN A 62 -10.39 18.12 -4.86
N ILE A 63 -11.29 19.09 -5.01
CA ILE A 63 -11.60 20.08 -3.96
C ILE A 63 -12.30 19.46 -2.75
N LEU A 64 -13.02 18.35 -2.94
CA LEU A 64 -13.73 17.72 -1.82
C LEU A 64 -12.80 17.16 -0.74
N GLU A 65 -11.50 17.12 -0.97
CA GLU A 65 -10.51 16.80 0.07
C GLU A 65 -10.36 17.91 1.11
N PHE A 66 -10.73 19.15 0.76
CA PHE A 66 -10.61 20.34 1.60
C PHE A 66 -11.95 20.84 2.12
N VAL A 67 -13.06 20.20 1.73
CA VAL A 67 -14.40 20.53 2.20
C VAL A 67 -14.81 19.56 3.30
N GLN A 68 -15.31 20.09 4.41
CA GLN A 68 -15.80 19.31 5.55
C GLN A 68 -17.31 19.54 5.74
N GLY A 69 -18.07 18.45 5.88
CA GLY A 69 -19.53 18.49 6.02
C GLY A 69 -20.28 18.80 4.72
N GLY A 70 -21.56 18.44 4.70
CA GLY A 70 -22.47 18.77 3.59
C GLY A 70 -22.24 18.01 2.28
N GLN A 71 -23.15 18.22 1.32
CA GLN A 71 -23.02 17.77 -0.07
C GLN A 71 -22.90 19.00 -0.97
N VAL A 72 -21.65 19.36 -1.30
CA VAL A 72 -21.35 20.59 -2.04
C VAL A 72 -21.03 20.34 -3.51
N GLU A 73 -21.24 21.35 -4.34
CA GLU A 73 -20.76 21.43 -5.72
C GLU A 73 -19.69 22.51 -5.85
N VAL A 74 -18.65 22.28 -6.68
CA VAL A 74 -17.62 23.29 -6.96
C VAL A 74 -18.12 24.20 -8.08
N ILE A 75 -18.35 25.47 -7.76
CA ILE A 75 -18.95 26.44 -8.68
C ILE A 75 -17.92 27.39 -9.29
N GLY A 76 -16.73 27.52 -8.68
CA GLY A 76 -15.70 28.46 -9.11
C GLY A 76 -14.30 28.03 -8.72
N VAL A 77 -13.33 28.39 -9.57
CA VAL A 77 -11.91 28.33 -9.25
C VAL A 77 -11.16 29.42 -10.01
N ARG A 78 -10.22 30.09 -9.34
CA ARG A 78 -9.32 31.06 -9.97
C ARG A 78 -7.94 30.99 -9.33
N THR A 79 -6.90 31.26 -10.11
CA THR A 79 -5.53 31.41 -9.56
C THR A 79 -5.37 32.82 -8.97
N LEU A 80 -4.60 32.91 -7.88
CA LEU A 80 -4.26 34.18 -7.24
C LEU A 80 -2.93 34.77 -7.75
N GLU A 81 -2.12 33.97 -8.42
CA GLU A 81 -0.82 34.33 -8.99
C GLU A 81 -0.84 34.37 -10.53
N ASP A 82 0.35 34.48 -11.12
CA ASP A 82 0.53 34.59 -12.56
C ASP A 82 0.25 33.26 -13.29
N GLU A 83 -0.81 33.25 -14.11
CA GLU A 83 -1.22 32.13 -14.98
C GLU A 83 -0.12 31.64 -15.94
N SER A 84 0.90 32.47 -16.22
CA SER A 84 2.06 32.08 -17.02
C SER A 84 2.98 31.09 -16.29
N ILE A 85 2.90 31.04 -14.96
CA ILE A 85 3.65 30.12 -14.08
C ILE A 85 2.74 28.97 -13.64
N CYS A 86 1.59 29.31 -13.06
CA CYS A 86 0.73 28.36 -12.35
C CYS A 86 -0.12 27.49 -13.29
N GLY A 87 -0.42 28.00 -14.49
CA GLY A 87 -1.42 27.42 -15.37
C GLY A 87 -2.82 27.97 -15.07
N VAL A 88 -3.71 27.86 -16.06
CA VAL A 88 -5.09 28.33 -15.91
C VAL A 88 -5.93 27.16 -15.41
N PRO A 89 -6.63 27.29 -14.27
CA PRO A 89 -7.45 26.21 -13.75
C PRO A 89 -8.70 26.03 -14.60
N LYS A 90 -9.09 24.77 -14.80
CA LYS A 90 -10.32 24.42 -15.54
C LYS A 90 -11.20 23.54 -14.69
N LEU A 91 -12.40 24.01 -14.35
CA LEU A 91 -13.38 23.21 -13.61
C LEU A 91 -13.64 21.88 -14.32
N ASN A 92 -13.59 20.80 -13.54
CA ASN A 92 -13.86 19.44 -14.00
C ASN A 92 -14.46 18.63 -12.85
N GLY A 93 -15.76 18.37 -12.90
CA GLY A 93 -16.45 17.58 -11.87
C GLY A 93 -16.35 18.20 -10.47
N LYS A 94 -15.78 17.45 -9.53
CA LYS A 94 -15.67 17.79 -8.10
C LYS A 94 -14.40 18.59 -7.77
N GLY A 95 -13.78 19.18 -8.77
CA GLY A 95 -12.52 19.89 -8.64
C GLY A 95 -12.13 20.59 -9.92
N PHE A 96 -10.83 20.70 -10.17
CA PHE A 96 -10.31 21.40 -11.34
C PHE A 96 -9.01 20.78 -11.87
N ASP A 97 -8.79 20.92 -13.17
CA ASP A 97 -7.58 20.46 -13.83
C ASP A 97 -6.62 21.63 -14.03
N ILE A 98 -5.32 21.35 -13.82
CA ILE A 98 -4.23 22.27 -14.14
C ILE A 98 -3.13 21.59 -14.94
N THR A 99 -2.37 22.38 -15.70
CA THR A 99 -1.08 21.98 -16.26
C THR A 99 -0.07 23.05 -15.89
N ALA A 100 0.76 22.74 -14.88
CA ALA A 100 1.74 23.66 -14.36
C ALA A 100 2.89 23.86 -15.34
N LYS A 101 3.42 25.09 -15.46
CA LYS A 101 4.40 25.43 -16.50
C LYS A 101 5.84 25.55 -15.99
N GLN A 102 6.02 25.93 -14.73
CA GLN A 102 7.33 26.12 -14.11
C GLN A 102 7.27 25.78 -12.61
N ASN A 103 8.42 25.46 -12.02
CA ASN A 103 8.55 25.23 -10.59
C ASN A 103 8.13 26.49 -9.80
N GLY A 104 7.39 26.30 -8.71
CA GLY A 104 6.89 27.42 -7.94
C GLY A 104 5.85 27.02 -6.90
N LEU A 105 5.32 28.03 -6.22
CA LEU A 105 4.19 27.93 -5.30
C LEU A 105 3.05 28.78 -5.86
N CYS A 106 1.87 28.19 -6.01
CA CYS A 106 0.70 28.81 -6.62
C CYS A 106 -0.54 28.55 -5.77
N THR A 107 -1.33 29.56 -5.50
CA THR A 107 -2.56 29.51 -4.72
C THR A 107 -3.78 29.65 -5.63
N TYR A 108 -4.76 28.78 -5.41
CA TYR A 108 -6.02 28.79 -6.13
C TYR A 108 -7.15 29.00 -5.13
N GLU A 109 -7.94 30.05 -5.34
CA GLU A 109 -9.18 30.22 -4.59
C GLU A 109 -10.28 29.43 -5.29
N TYR A 110 -11.01 28.63 -4.51
CA TYR A 110 -12.15 27.86 -4.99
C TYR A 110 -13.42 28.25 -4.24
N GLU A 111 -14.57 28.08 -4.90
CA GLU A 111 -15.90 28.32 -4.33
C GLU A 111 -16.75 27.06 -4.44
N VAL A 112 -17.42 26.72 -3.35
CA VAL A 112 -18.35 25.60 -3.25
C VAL A 112 -19.73 26.07 -2.80
N GLU A 113 -20.77 25.43 -3.32
CA GLU A 113 -22.17 25.77 -3.05
C GLU A 113 -22.95 24.56 -2.53
N GLN A 114 -23.80 24.79 -1.54
CA GLN A 114 -24.85 23.86 -1.12
C GLN A 114 -26.15 24.64 -0.86
N GLN A 115 -27.21 24.28 -1.58
CA GLN A 115 -28.56 24.86 -1.39
C GLN A 115 -28.61 26.40 -1.42
N GLY A 116 -27.73 27.04 -2.19
CA GLY A 116 -27.65 28.50 -2.33
C GLY A 116 -26.75 29.21 -1.31
N GLU A 117 -26.18 28.48 -0.36
CA GLU A 117 -25.09 28.97 0.48
C GLU A 117 -23.75 28.70 -0.21
N VAL A 118 -22.84 29.69 -0.20
CA VAL A 118 -21.52 29.61 -0.83
C VAL A 118 -20.43 29.77 0.22
N ALA A 119 -19.42 28.91 0.17
CA ALA A 119 -18.18 29.04 0.94
C ALA A 119 -16.97 29.00 0.01
N SER A 120 -15.86 29.63 0.44
CA SER A 120 -14.62 29.70 -0.32
C SER A 120 -13.44 29.22 0.52
N GLY A 121 -12.46 28.59 -0.13
CA GLY A 121 -11.17 28.22 0.48
C GLY A 121 -10.02 28.41 -0.51
N GLU A 122 -8.79 28.29 -0.02
CA GLU A 122 -7.58 28.43 -0.84
C GLU A 122 -6.76 27.12 -0.89
N VAL A 123 -6.38 26.69 -2.08
CA VAL A 123 -5.46 25.55 -2.27
C VAL A 123 -4.10 26.06 -2.72
N THR A 124 -3.09 25.86 -1.88
CA THR A 124 -1.68 26.09 -2.19
C THR A 124 -1.11 24.88 -2.91
N VAL A 125 -0.67 25.07 -4.16
CA VAL A 125 -0.08 24.06 -5.03
C VAL A 125 1.43 24.27 -5.12
N LEU A 126 2.19 23.29 -4.64
CA LEU A 126 3.63 23.19 -4.83
C LEU A 126 3.92 22.50 -6.17
N ILE A 127 4.56 23.22 -7.09
CA ILE A 127 4.92 22.73 -8.41
C ILE A 127 6.42 22.40 -8.44
N LEU A 128 6.75 21.14 -8.73
CA LEU A 128 8.12 20.66 -8.81
C LEU A 128 8.44 20.00 -10.15
N ASP A 129 9.71 19.98 -10.51
CA ASP A 129 10.21 19.22 -11.66
C ASP A 129 10.26 17.73 -11.29
N HIS A 130 10.11 16.85 -12.28
CA HIS A 130 10.17 15.40 -12.12
C HIS A 130 11.52 14.89 -11.59
N GLU A 131 12.59 15.70 -11.65
CA GLU A 131 13.92 15.35 -11.11
C GLU A 131 14.07 15.58 -9.59
N ILE A 132 13.10 16.22 -8.93
CA ILE A 132 13.17 16.51 -7.50
C ILE A 132 12.31 15.50 -6.74
N GLU A 133 12.96 14.55 -6.06
CA GLU A 133 12.28 13.64 -5.15
C GLU A 133 11.60 14.42 -4.01
N PHE A 134 10.33 14.08 -3.73
CA PHE A 134 9.63 14.58 -2.55
C PHE A 134 10.34 14.06 -1.30
N THR A 135 10.97 14.94 -0.52
CA THR A 135 11.41 14.58 0.83
C THR A 135 10.43 15.14 1.85
N ASP A 136 9.39 14.37 2.16
CA ASP A 136 8.51 14.65 3.29
C ASP A 136 9.31 14.48 4.59
N MET A 137 9.15 15.44 5.50
CA MET A 137 9.72 15.34 6.85
C MET A 137 8.86 14.41 7.69
N PRO A 138 9.47 13.68 8.66
CA PRO A 138 8.71 12.92 9.63
C PRO A 138 7.65 13.80 10.29
N PRO A 139 6.39 13.34 10.38
CA PRO A 139 5.36 14.10 11.06
C PRO A 139 5.62 14.17 12.55
N VAL A 140 5.08 15.21 13.16
CA VAL A 140 5.16 15.46 14.59
C VAL A 140 3.79 15.18 15.20
N ALA A 141 3.76 14.51 16.36
CA ALA A 141 2.55 14.33 17.15
C ALA A 141 2.58 15.22 18.39
N ALA A 142 1.42 15.76 18.77
CA ALA A 142 1.25 16.50 20.00
C ALA A 142 -0.16 16.30 20.57
N SER A 143 -0.34 16.61 21.85
CA SER A 143 -1.65 16.62 22.50
C SER A 143 -1.87 17.88 23.32
N VAL A 144 -3.12 18.33 23.38
CA VAL A 144 -3.54 19.51 24.15
C VAL A 144 -4.95 19.33 24.70
N ALA A 145 -5.30 20.13 25.71
CA ALA A 145 -6.67 20.18 26.22
C ALA A 145 -7.59 21.07 25.35
N PRO A 146 -8.89 20.73 25.23
CA PRO A 146 -9.89 21.63 24.66
C PRO A 146 -9.92 22.96 25.41
N ASN A 147 -10.20 24.06 24.72
CA ASN A 147 -10.14 25.42 25.29
C ASN A 147 -8.79 25.76 25.96
N GLY A 148 -7.72 25.05 25.57
CA GLY A 148 -6.39 25.24 26.13
C GLY A 148 -5.77 26.59 25.78
N SER A 149 -4.65 26.88 26.43
CA SER A 149 -3.82 28.03 26.04
C SER A 149 -3.17 27.79 24.67
N VAL A 150 -2.90 28.88 23.94
CA VAL A 150 -2.13 28.81 22.69
C VAL A 150 -0.80 28.10 22.94
N THR A 151 -0.52 27.07 22.15
CA THR A 151 0.72 26.29 22.22
C THR A 151 1.57 26.60 21.00
N VAL A 152 2.86 26.91 21.21
CA VAL A 152 3.81 27.22 20.13
C VAL A 152 4.70 26.02 19.88
N TYR A 153 4.59 25.46 18.68
CA TYR A 153 5.40 24.33 18.24
C TYR A 153 6.60 24.84 17.44
N ASN A 154 7.81 24.68 18.00
CA ASN A 154 9.05 24.93 17.29
C ASN A 154 9.41 23.72 16.43
N LEU A 155 9.09 23.77 15.14
CA LEU A 155 9.22 22.61 14.25
C LEU A 155 10.67 22.14 14.12
N ARG A 156 11.65 23.05 14.21
CA ARG A 156 13.07 22.69 14.21
C ARG A 156 13.45 21.83 15.41
N GLN A 157 12.88 22.10 16.58
CA GLN A 157 13.11 21.27 17.77
C GLN A 157 12.38 19.93 17.68
N GLN A 158 11.18 19.91 17.11
CA GLN A 158 10.34 18.72 17.01
C GLN A 158 10.84 17.74 15.95
N VAL A 159 11.18 18.24 14.75
CA VAL A 159 11.62 17.44 13.59
C VAL A 159 13.12 17.19 13.60
N GLY A 160 13.90 18.12 14.17
CA GLY A 160 15.36 18.01 14.28
C GLY A 160 16.12 19.02 13.41
N THR A 161 17.26 19.45 13.94
CA THR A 161 18.09 20.52 13.38
C THR A 161 18.81 20.16 12.07
N HIS A 162 18.88 18.87 11.73
CA HIS A 162 19.47 18.37 10.50
C HIS A 162 18.53 18.52 9.29
N LEU A 163 17.21 18.47 9.53
CA LEU A 163 16.18 18.65 8.50
C LEU A 163 15.79 20.13 8.36
N ILE A 164 15.73 20.86 9.48
CA ILE A 164 15.39 22.29 9.52
C ILE A 164 16.60 23.09 9.99
N GLN A 165 17.29 23.72 9.04
CA GLN A 165 18.42 24.61 9.29
C GLN A 165 17.92 25.97 9.85
N GLU A 166 18.83 26.76 10.45
CA GLU A 166 18.44 28.01 11.13
C GLU A 166 17.89 29.09 10.19
N ASN A 167 18.28 29.04 8.92
CA ASN A 167 17.84 29.94 7.87
C ASN A 167 16.51 29.51 7.22
N CYS A 168 15.98 28.32 7.53
CA CYS A 168 14.73 27.84 6.94
C CYS A 168 13.52 28.65 7.44
N GLU A 169 12.54 28.84 6.56
CA GLU A 169 11.30 29.56 6.89
C GLU A 169 10.04 28.79 6.43
N ILE A 170 8.99 28.84 7.23
CA ILE A 170 7.65 28.35 6.84
C ILE A 170 7.08 29.32 5.82
N ILE A 171 6.75 28.80 4.64
CA ILE A 171 6.20 29.58 3.52
C ILE A 171 4.68 29.40 3.36
N ALA A 172 4.13 28.30 3.87
CA ALA A 172 2.70 28.03 3.88
C ALA A 172 2.36 27.04 5.01
N ALA A 173 1.18 27.16 5.59
CA ALA A 173 0.60 26.17 6.49
C ALA A 173 -0.93 26.20 6.41
N THR A 174 -1.57 25.04 6.47
CA THR A 174 -3.03 24.87 6.54
C THR A 174 -3.37 23.92 7.68
N ILE A 175 -4.61 24.00 8.17
CA ILE A 175 -5.16 23.09 9.18
C ILE A 175 -6.41 22.39 8.65
N GLY A 176 -6.41 21.07 8.78
CA GLY A 176 -7.59 20.21 8.64
C GLY A 176 -7.80 19.40 9.91
N GLY A 177 -8.85 18.57 9.96
CA GLY A 177 -9.11 17.74 11.13
C GLY A 177 -10.52 17.19 11.19
N SER A 178 -10.85 16.55 12.31
CA SER A 178 -12.20 16.11 12.61
C SER A 178 -13.12 17.31 12.81
N TYR A 179 -14.05 17.54 11.88
CA TYR A 179 -15.12 18.53 12.07
C TYR A 179 -16.16 18.03 13.09
N PRO A 180 -16.73 18.89 13.96
CA PRO A 180 -16.56 20.35 14.09
C PRO A 180 -15.38 20.81 14.97
N SER A 181 -14.43 19.93 15.27
CA SER A 181 -13.37 20.14 16.26
C SER A 181 -12.07 20.67 15.63
N ILE A 182 -12.14 21.75 14.84
CA ILE A 182 -10.96 22.33 14.17
C ILE A 182 -10.52 23.59 14.92
N GLY A 183 -9.27 23.59 15.38
CA GLY A 183 -8.60 24.74 16.00
C GLY A 183 -8.10 25.76 14.98
N THR A 184 -7.31 26.73 15.43
CA THR A 184 -6.74 27.76 14.54
C THR A 184 -5.23 27.81 14.64
N ILE A 185 -4.57 28.16 13.54
CA ILE A 185 -3.10 28.27 13.47
C ILE A 185 -2.65 29.70 13.15
N ALA A 186 -1.44 30.03 13.61
CA ALA A 186 -0.69 31.21 13.17
C ALA A 186 0.77 30.86 12.97
N ILE A 187 1.37 31.33 11.88
CA ILE A 187 2.80 31.14 11.59
C ILE A 187 3.61 32.16 12.39
N GLU A 188 4.40 31.67 13.34
CA GLU A 188 5.36 32.44 14.12
C GLU A 188 6.75 32.31 13.47
N LYS A 189 7.27 33.41 12.91
CA LYS A 189 8.50 33.34 12.08
C LYS A 189 9.76 32.98 12.91
N PRO A 190 10.71 32.19 12.35
CA PRO A 190 10.70 31.64 10.98
C PRO A 190 10.22 30.18 10.87
N TYR A 191 10.22 29.36 11.94
CA TYR A 191 9.89 27.92 11.88
C TYR A 191 8.99 27.43 13.02
N SER A 192 8.13 28.30 13.54
CA SER A 192 7.19 27.97 14.62
C SER A 192 5.74 28.10 14.15
N ILE A 193 4.88 27.22 14.64
CA ILE A 193 3.43 27.33 14.44
C ILE A 193 2.77 27.47 15.81
N ALA A 194 2.02 28.54 16.01
CA ALA A 194 1.14 28.71 17.15
C ALA A 194 -0.21 28.05 16.84
N TYR A 195 -0.67 27.20 17.74
CA TYR A 195 -1.94 26.49 17.65
C TYR A 195 -2.85 26.89 18.81
N THR A 196 -4.09 27.24 18.48
CA THR A 196 -5.16 27.51 19.43
C THR A 196 -6.15 26.34 19.40
N PRO A 197 -6.31 25.59 20.50
CA PRO A 197 -7.20 24.43 20.53
C PRO A 197 -8.68 24.82 20.39
N PRO A 198 -9.51 23.98 19.75
CA PRO A 198 -10.96 24.16 19.70
C PRO A 198 -11.62 23.81 21.04
N ASP A 199 -12.93 24.03 21.11
CA ASP A 199 -13.75 23.79 22.31
C ASP A 199 -14.06 22.31 22.53
N LEU A 200 -14.05 21.52 21.46
CA LEU A 200 -14.43 20.10 21.44
C LEU A 200 -13.19 19.21 21.37
N SER A 201 -13.35 17.94 21.73
CA SER A 201 -12.32 16.92 21.53
C SER A 201 -12.25 16.50 20.06
N GLY A 202 -11.11 15.98 19.61
CA GLY A 202 -10.91 15.51 18.24
C GLY A 202 -9.44 15.53 17.83
N TRP A 203 -9.17 15.47 16.53
CA TRP A 203 -7.81 15.55 15.98
C TRP A 203 -7.70 16.63 14.91
N ASN A 204 -6.53 17.24 14.84
CA ASN A 204 -6.20 18.32 13.91
C ASN A 204 -4.88 17.96 13.21
N ARG A 205 -4.78 18.27 11.93
CA ARG A 205 -3.60 18.05 11.09
C ARG A 205 -3.19 19.36 10.47
N ILE A 206 -2.00 19.82 10.82
CA ILE A 206 -1.40 21.03 10.27
C ILE A 206 -0.39 20.60 9.21
N GLU A 207 -0.70 20.82 7.95
CA GLU A 207 0.27 20.65 6.87
C GLU A 207 1.07 21.94 6.71
N TYR A 208 2.37 21.84 6.49
CA TYR A 208 3.23 23.01 6.30
C TYR A 208 4.32 22.78 5.26
N LEU A 209 4.75 23.87 4.63
CA LEU A 209 5.89 23.91 3.71
C LEU A 209 6.99 24.77 4.33
N ILE A 210 8.21 24.24 4.35
CA ILE A 210 9.41 24.95 4.80
C ILE A 210 10.41 25.09 3.66
N LYS A 211 10.95 26.29 3.48
CA LYS A 211 11.95 26.60 2.44
C LYS A 211 13.29 26.88 3.07
N ASN A 212 14.34 26.28 2.52
CA ASN A 212 15.70 26.73 2.76
C ASN A 212 16.04 27.82 1.72
N PRO A 213 16.26 29.08 2.13
CA PRO A 213 16.50 30.17 1.20
C PRO A 213 17.86 30.05 0.48
N ASP A 214 18.84 29.37 1.08
CA ASP A 214 20.18 29.25 0.51
C ASP A 214 20.24 28.19 -0.60
N SER A 215 19.58 27.05 -0.41
CA SER A 215 19.51 26.00 -1.43
C SER A 215 18.30 26.13 -2.37
N GLY A 216 17.27 26.85 -1.94
CA GLY A 216 15.97 26.90 -2.63
C GLY A 216 15.10 25.67 -2.39
N ASN A 217 15.57 24.67 -1.64
CA ASN A 217 14.84 23.43 -1.41
C ASN A 217 13.60 23.69 -0.55
N ILE A 218 12.47 23.11 -0.95
CA ILE A 218 11.23 23.13 -0.20
C ILE A 218 10.97 21.71 0.32
N ARG A 219 10.61 21.61 1.60
CA ARG A 219 10.19 20.36 2.25
C ARG A 219 8.78 20.54 2.80
N SER A 220 7.97 19.51 2.68
CA SER A 220 6.67 19.42 3.35
C SER A 220 6.81 18.68 4.68
N GLY A 221 5.97 19.03 5.64
CA GLY A 221 5.79 18.28 6.87
C GLY A 221 4.36 18.39 7.38
N ALA A 222 4.04 17.57 8.37
CA ALA A 222 2.74 17.57 9.03
C ALA A 222 2.92 17.58 10.55
N LEU A 223 2.04 18.29 11.25
CA LEU A 223 1.91 18.28 12.70
C LEU A 223 0.49 17.82 13.06
N TYR A 224 0.39 16.67 13.70
CA TYR A 224 -0.85 16.11 14.20
C TYR A 224 -1.04 16.50 15.66
N ILE A 225 -2.19 17.07 15.97
CA ILE A 225 -2.54 17.51 17.33
C ILE A 225 -3.84 16.83 17.73
N THR A 226 -3.78 16.06 18.80
CA THR A 226 -4.99 15.52 19.44
C THR A 226 -5.46 16.46 20.54
N VAL A 227 -6.77 16.72 20.54
CA VAL A 227 -7.43 17.62 21.47
C VAL A 227 -8.27 16.76 22.39
N SER A 228 -7.83 16.59 23.64
CA SER A 228 -8.47 15.68 24.59
C SER A 228 -8.41 16.21 26.03
N ASN A 229 -9.41 15.88 26.84
CA ASN A 229 -9.52 16.40 28.21
C ASN A 229 -8.91 15.44 29.24
N SER A 230 -8.77 15.88 30.51
CA SER A 230 -8.15 15.07 31.56
C SER A 230 -8.96 13.84 32.00
N PHE A 231 -10.20 13.68 31.53
CA PHE A 231 -11.05 12.51 31.77
C PHE A 231 -11.05 11.53 30.58
N ASN A 232 -10.39 11.90 29.48
CA ASN A 232 -10.32 11.12 28.26
C ASN A 232 -8.88 11.17 27.72
N GLN A 233 -8.04 10.30 28.25
CA GLN A 233 -6.65 10.19 27.85
C GLN A 233 -6.55 9.39 26.55
N PRO A 234 -5.78 9.85 25.56
CA PRO A 234 -5.67 9.11 24.31
C PRO A 234 -5.03 7.74 24.52
N PRO A 235 -5.37 6.73 23.70
CA PRO A 235 -4.63 5.48 23.66
C PRO A 235 -3.14 5.75 23.47
N THR A 236 -2.25 4.99 24.10
CA THR A 236 -0.80 5.16 23.97
C THR A 236 -0.22 4.14 22.99
N ILE A 237 0.77 4.55 22.19
CA ILE A 237 1.55 3.66 21.32
C ILE A 237 2.97 3.63 21.88
N GLY A 238 3.46 2.46 22.26
CA GLY A 238 4.81 2.28 22.81
C GLY A 238 5.90 2.58 21.78
N MET A 239 5.75 2.08 20.54
CA MET A 239 6.65 2.37 19.42
C MET A 239 5.90 3.17 18.34
N THR A 240 5.99 4.50 18.45
CA THR A 240 5.31 5.43 17.51
C THR A 240 5.90 5.40 16.10
N GLU A 241 7.13 4.93 15.94
CA GLU A 241 7.79 4.72 14.66
C GLU A 241 8.16 3.24 14.52
N TYR A 242 7.30 2.48 13.85
CA TYR A 242 7.53 1.07 13.56
C TYR A 242 8.08 0.91 12.15
N SER A 243 9.21 0.23 11.98
CA SER A 243 9.72 -0.10 10.65
C SER A 243 9.37 -1.54 10.30
N TYR A 244 8.42 -1.69 9.39
CA TYR A 244 8.17 -2.92 8.68
C TYR A 244 9.20 -3.03 7.54
N ASN A 245 10.35 -3.59 7.88
CA ASN A 245 11.42 -3.89 6.93
C ASN A 245 11.54 -5.40 6.78
N TYR A 246 10.85 -5.92 5.79
CA TYR A 246 10.85 -7.33 5.44
C TYR A 246 11.34 -7.42 4.00
N SER A 247 12.65 -7.66 3.86
CA SER A 247 13.32 -7.90 2.59
C SER A 247 13.99 -9.26 2.66
N VAL A 248 14.27 -9.88 1.51
CA VAL A 248 15.08 -11.12 1.52
C VAL A 248 16.48 -10.90 2.10
N GLU A 249 17.00 -9.68 2.00
CA GLU A 249 18.27 -9.33 2.65
C GLU A 249 18.19 -9.34 4.19
N ASN A 250 16.98 -9.40 4.76
CA ASN A 250 16.75 -9.42 6.21
C ASN A 250 16.58 -10.83 6.80
N PHE A 251 16.58 -11.90 5.98
CA PHE A 251 16.65 -13.26 6.53
C PHE A 251 18.10 -13.58 6.88
N ASP A 252 18.35 -13.94 8.13
CA ASP A 252 19.66 -14.43 8.56
C ASP A 252 19.99 -15.78 7.90
N LEU A 253 18.96 -16.60 7.68
CA LEU A 253 19.08 -17.89 7.01
C LEU A 253 17.95 -18.12 6.01
N VAL A 254 18.32 -18.34 4.74
CA VAL A 254 17.41 -18.85 3.70
C VAL A 254 17.80 -20.29 3.36
N THR A 255 16.87 -21.24 3.53
CA THR A 255 17.15 -22.67 3.40
C THR A 255 15.97 -23.47 2.84
N ARG A 256 16.16 -24.78 2.72
CA ARG A 256 15.20 -25.79 2.20
C ARG A 256 15.39 -27.12 2.93
N ALA A 257 14.39 -27.99 2.87
CA ALA A 257 14.37 -29.22 3.67
C ALA A 257 15.60 -30.12 3.44
N SER A 258 16.08 -30.24 2.20
CA SER A 258 17.26 -31.03 1.84
C SER A 258 18.57 -30.49 2.43
N LEU A 259 18.70 -29.16 2.57
CA LEU A 259 19.89 -28.53 3.16
C LEU A 259 19.93 -28.69 4.68
N LEU A 260 18.76 -28.76 5.31
CA LEU A 260 18.61 -29.10 6.73
C LEU A 260 18.62 -30.62 6.99
N GLY A 261 18.64 -31.44 5.93
CA GLY A 261 18.61 -32.90 6.06
C GLY A 261 17.27 -33.48 6.49
N CYS A 262 16.18 -32.73 6.37
CA CYS A 262 14.82 -33.10 6.79
C CYS A 262 13.85 -33.32 5.60
N GLN A 263 14.38 -33.64 4.41
CA GLN A 263 13.56 -33.99 3.26
C GLN A 263 12.71 -35.24 3.57
N SER A 264 11.39 -35.14 3.39
CA SER A 264 10.41 -36.19 3.71
C SER A 264 10.35 -36.63 5.18
N ASP A 265 10.93 -35.84 6.08
CA ASP A 265 10.91 -36.05 7.54
C ASP A 265 10.48 -34.73 8.22
N ASN A 266 10.45 -34.69 9.56
CA ASN A 266 10.21 -33.46 10.30
C ASN A 266 11.39 -32.51 10.22
N CYS A 267 11.15 -31.25 9.84
CA CYS A 267 12.14 -30.17 9.97
C CYS A 267 12.00 -29.50 11.33
N ASP A 268 12.86 -29.85 12.27
CA ASP A 268 13.02 -29.14 13.54
C ASP A 268 13.91 -27.90 13.35
N LEU A 269 13.35 -26.71 13.59
CA LEU A 269 14.04 -25.44 13.41
C LEU A 269 14.78 -24.94 14.66
N THR A 270 14.86 -25.73 15.74
CA THR A 270 15.52 -25.32 17.00
C THR A 270 16.92 -24.77 16.77
N THR A 271 17.84 -25.55 16.19
CA THR A 271 19.22 -25.12 15.95
C THR A 271 19.31 -23.96 14.97
N SER A 272 18.45 -23.94 13.94
CA SER A 272 18.41 -22.82 13.00
C SER A 272 18.06 -21.51 13.71
N LEU A 273 17.13 -21.55 14.66
CA LEU A 273 16.69 -20.37 15.41
C LEU A 273 17.58 -20.05 16.62
N GLU A 274 18.44 -20.95 17.08
CA GLU A 274 19.47 -20.60 18.07
C GLU A 274 20.50 -19.62 17.49
N ASP A 275 20.88 -19.83 16.23
CA ASP A 275 21.92 -19.05 15.54
C ASP A 275 21.38 -17.85 14.74
N ASN A 276 20.08 -17.82 14.48
CA ASN A 276 19.45 -16.85 13.58
C ASN A 276 18.19 -16.26 14.22
N ASP A 277 17.93 -14.97 14.01
CA ASP A 277 16.72 -14.29 14.47
C ASP A 277 15.58 -14.43 13.45
N HIS A 278 15.90 -14.59 12.15
CA HIS A 278 14.92 -14.81 11.09
C HIS A 278 15.34 -15.91 10.11
N VAL A 279 14.54 -16.98 10.04
CA VAL A 279 14.76 -18.12 9.15
C VAL A 279 13.66 -18.21 8.08
N LYS A 280 14.05 -18.43 6.82
CA LYS A 280 13.15 -18.77 5.71
C LYS A 280 13.36 -20.21 5.25
N LEU A 281 12.28 -20.99 5.20
CA LEU A 281 12.28 -22.38 4.73
C LEU A 281 11.29 -22.56 3.55
N GLY A 282 11.81 -22.99 2.40
CA GLY A 282 10.99 -23.29 1.21
C GLY A 282 10.68 -24.78 1.04
N PHE A 283 9.47 -25.09 0.57
CA PHE A 283 8.99 -26.43 0.21
C PHE A 283 8.80 -26.54 -1.30
N TYR A 284 9.41 -27.56 -1.91
CA TYR A 284 9.43 -27.74 -3.36
C TYR A 284 9.07 -29.18 -3.75
N SER A 285 8.73 -29.39 -5.03
CA SER A 285 8.22 -30.67 -5.56
C SER A 285 9.10 -31.89 -5.25
N THR A 286 10.42 -31.72 -5.27
CA THR A 286 11.40 -32.75 -4.92
C THR A 286 12.09 -32.51 -3.59
N ASP A 287 11.68 -31.49 -2.83
CA ASP A 287 12.36 -31.02 -1.63
C ASP A 287 11.36 -30.42 -0.63
N TYR A 288 10.54 -31.31 -0.05
CA TYR A 288 9.51 -30.95 0.93
C TYR A 288 9.66 -31.80 2.20
N PRO A 289 9.35 -31.25 3.38
CA PRO A 289 9.33 -32.00 4.63
C PRO A 289 7.97 -32.66 4.88
N ALA A 290 7.92 -33.64 5.78
CA ALA A 290 6.67 -34.23 6.25
C ALA A 290 5.94 -33.31 7.24
N SER A 291 6.68 -32.50 7.99
CA SER A 291 6.17 -31.49 8.93
C SER A 291 7.28 -30.50 9.28
N VAL A 292 6.92 -29.38 9.93
CA VAL A 292 7.89 -28.45 10.53
C VAL A 292 7.57 -28.25 12.00
N THR A 293 8.60 -28.23 12.84
CA THR A 293 8.49 -27.93 14.28
C THR A 293 9.19 -26.62 14.61
N LEU A 294 8.46 -25.71 15.26
CA LEU A 294 8.97 -24.44 15.78
C LEU A 294 9.27 -24.59 17.29
N PRO A 295 10.45 -24.19 17.78
CA PRO A 295 10.88 -24.44 19.16
C PRO A 295 10.12 -23.59 20.20
N SER A 296 9.93 -24.11 21.40
CA SER A 296 9.36 -23.39 22.55
C SER A 296 10.41 -22.73 23.45
N GLY A 297 10.01 -21.69 24.18
CA GLY A 297 10.81 -21.06 25.23
C GLY A 297 11.17 -19.59 24.99
N THR A 298 11.51 -18.89 26.08
CA THR A 298 11.74 -17.43 26.07
C THR A 298 12.97 -17.01 25.27
N SER A 299 13.92 -17.92 25.02
CA SER A 299 15.09 -17.66 24.17
C SER A 299 14.73 -17.42 22.71
N PHE A 300 13.52 -17.84 22.30
CA PHE A 300 13.04 -17.66 20.94
C PHE A 300 12.13 -16.42 20.79
N ASN A 301 11.87 -15.66 21.86
CA ASN A 301 11.08 -14.43 21.78
C ASN A 301 11.63 -13.48 20.70
N ASN A 302 10.73 -12.90 19.92
CA ASN A 302 10.97 -12.02 18.76
C ASN A 302 11.62 -12.69 17.55
N LYS A 303 11.94 -13.99 17.60
CA LYS A 303 12.40 -14.71 16.42
C LYS A 303 11.26 -14.97 15.45
N LYS A 304 11.63 -15.09 14.18
CA LYS A 304 10.72 -15.12 13.04
C LYS A 304 11.00 -16.32 12.14
N VAL A 305 9.93 -16.93 11.63
CA VAL A 305 10.02 -18.03 10.66
C VAL A 305 9.10 -17.77 9.49
N THR A 306 9.66 -17.72 8.29
CA THR A 306 8.92 -17.67 7.03
C THR A 306 8.92 -19.04 6.37
N LEU A 307 7.73 -19.56 6.06
CA LEU A 307 7.52 -20.81 5.36
C LEU A 307 6.87 -20.52 4.00
N VAL A 308 7.44 -21.07 2.93
CA VAL A 308 6.93 -20.87 1.56
C VAL A 308 6.68 -22.22 0.90
N SER A 309 5.46 -22.46 0.43
CA SER A 309 5.14 -23.63 -0.38
C SER A 309 5.04 -23.29 -1.86
N SER A 310 5.85 -23.96 -2.67
CA SER A 310 5.73 -23.95 -4.14
C SER A 310 5.21 -25.29 -4.67
N TYR A 311 4.66 -26.14 -3.79
CA TYR A 311 4.23 -27.49 -4.12
C TYR A 311 2.87 -27.83 -3.49
N ASP A 312 2.04 -28.56 -4.24
CA ASP A 312 0.68 -28.93 -3.84
C ASP A 312 0.69 -30.17 -2.92
N GLN A 313 1.44 -30.12 -1.82
CA GLN A 313 1.37 -31.10 -0.73
C GLN A 313 1.18 -30.40 0.62
N PRO A 314 0.27 -30.91 1.47
CA PRO A 314 0.05 -30.35 2.79
C PRO A 314 1.27 -30.54 3.68
N VAL A 315 1.72 -29.47 4.32
CA VAL A 315 2.80 -29.51 5.32
C VAL A 315 2.28 -28.95 6.65
N PRO A 316 2.04 -29.80 7.66
CA PRO A 316 1.62 -29.38 8.98
C PRO A 316 2.77 -28.74 9.77
N ILE A 317 2.46 -27.66 10.47
CA ILE A 317 3.38 -26.84 11.26
C ILE A 317 2.98 -26.93 12.73
N TYR A 318 3.92 -27.31 13.58
CA TYR A 318 3.71 -27.51 15.00
C TYR A 318 4.54 -26.53 15.84
N ALA A 319 3.98 -26.01 16.92
CA ALA A 319 4.77 -25.46 18.01
C ALA A 319 5.19 -26.61 18.92
N ASP A 320 6.50 -26.76 19.17
CA ASP A 320 6.96 -27.71 20.16
C ASP A 320 6.33 -27.39 21.52
N ASN A 321 5.96 -28.45 22.23
CA ASN A 321 5.51 -28.37 23.59
C ASN A 321 6.56 -29.12 24.40
N ASP A 322 7.30 -28.38 25.23
CA ASP A 322 8.41 -28.85 26.10
C ASP A 322 8.14 -30.16 26.90
N ASN A 323 6.92 -30.72 26.88
CA ASN A 323 6.50 -31.80 27.76
C ASN A 323 6.01 -33.13 27.13
N ASP A 324 5.61 -33.28 25.87
CA ASP A 324 4.98 -34.57 25.45
C ASP A 324 5.13 -35.00 23.97
N GLY A 325 6.00 -34.35 23.18
CA GLY A 325 6.37 -34.85 21.84
C GLY A 325 5.26 -34.81 20.78
N VAL A 326 4.12 -34.17 21.06
CA VAL A 326 3.14 -33.75 20.05
C VAL A 326 2.87 -32.27 20.27
N GLY A 327 3.46 -31.46 19.41
CA GLY A 327 3.24 -30.01 19.40
C GLY A 327 1.79 -29.62 19.07
N GLU A 328 1.37 -28.42 19.47
CA GLU A 328 0.11 -27.86 19.00
C GLU A 328 0.23 -27.56 17.50
N GLU A 329 -0.68 -28.07 16.68
CA GLU A 329 -0.71 -27.73 15.25
C GLU A 329 -1.15 -26.27 15.10
N LEU A 330 -0.23 -25.43 14.61
CA LEU A 330 -0.46 -24.00 14.40
C LEU A 330 -1.19 -23.75 13.08
N LEU A 331 -0.81 -24.51 12.05
CA LEU A 331 -1.26 -24.35 10.67
C LEU A 331 -0.89 -25.60 9.88
N THR A 332 -1.71 -25.98 8.91
CA THR A 332 -1.26 -26.79 7.77
C THR A 332 -1.18 -25.90 6.54
N ILE A 333 0.03 -25.71 6.00
CA ILE A 333 0.23 -25.05 4.71
C ILE A 333 -0.26 -26.01 3.64
N CYS A 334 -1.00 -25.50 2.65
CA CYS A 334 -1.58 -26.26 1.55
C CYS A 334 -2.72 -27.23 1.90
N TYR A 335 -3.82 -26.71 2.46
CA TYR A 335 -5.02 -27.52 2.77
C TYR A 335 -6.01 -27.69 1.58
N GLN A 336 -5.87 -26.92 0.49
CA GLN A 336 -6.79 -26.93 -0.67
C GLN A 336 -6.08 -27.31 -1.99
N SER A 337 -6.84 -27.62 -3.06
CA SER A 337 -6.36 -28.27 -4.29
C SER A 337 -5.40 -27.46 -5.19
N SER A 338 -4.86 -26.32 -4.74
CA SER A 338 -3.81 -25.53 -5.41
C SER A 338 -3.21 -24.54 -4.41
N CYS A 339 -1.96 -24.73 -4.01
CA CYS A 339 -1.29 -23.96 -2.95
C CYS A 339 0.02 -23.33 -3.41
N LYS A 340 0.20 -23.27 -4.73
CA LYS A 340 1.35 -22.65 -5.36
C LYS A 340 1.50 -21.22 -4.85
N ASP A 341 2.64 -20.95 -4.22
CA ASP A 341 3.04 -19.65 -3.65
C ASP A 341 2.33 -19.28 -2.33
N GLU A 342 1.82 -20.27 -1.58
CA GLU A 342 1.31 -20.03 -0.22
C GLU A 342 2.48 -19.75 0.74
N GLU A 343 2.37 -18.64 1.48
CA GLU A 343 3.38 -18.18 2.43
C GLU A 343 2.76 -18.03 3.82
N ALA A 344 3.52 -18.42 4.85
CA ALA A 344 3.16 -18.18 6.24
C ALA A 344 4.37 -17.65 7.02
N LEU A 345 4.21 -16.49 7.64
CA LEU A 345 5.17 -15.92 8.56
C LEU A 345 4.68 -16.15 10.00
N PHE A 346 5.59 -16.59 10.86
CA PHE A 346 5.38 -16.79 12.28
C PHE A 346 6.35 -15.93 13.09
N ILE A 347 5.86 -15.37 14.20
CA ILE A 347 6.67 -14.65 15.19
C ILE A 347 6.44 -15.28 16.56
N ASN A 348 7.51 -15.40 17.35
CA ASN A 348 7.40 -15.88 18.72
C ASN A 348 7.23 -14.69 19.68
N ILE A 349 6.09 -14.64 20.38
CA ILE A 349 5.74 -13.58 21.32
C ILE A 349 5.40 -14.25 22.65
N ASP A 350 6.07 -13.85 23.72
CA ASP A 350 5.87 -14.43 25.05
C ASP A 350 5.91 -15.97 25.04
N SER A 351 6.93 -16.52 24.36
CA SER A 351 7.17 -17.95 24.18
C SER A 351 6.10 -18.69 23.36
N LYS A 352 5.21 -17.99 22.65
CA LYS A 352 4.18 -18.56 21.80
C LYS A 352 4.35 -18.12 20.35
N TRP A 353 4.33 -19.07 19.43
CA TRP A 353 4.33 -18.78 18.01
C TRP A 353 2.95 -18.33 17.55
N GLN A 354 2.90 -17.21 16.86
CA GLN A 354 1.70 -16.66 16.25
C GLN A 354 1.92 -16.49 14.76
N LYS A 355 0.96 -16.99 13.96
CA LYS A 355 0.94 -16.70 12.51
C LYS A 355 0.59 -15.23 12.33
N THR A 356 1.43 -14.49 11.63
CA THR A 356 1.07 -13.13 11.20
C THR A 356 0.34 -13.16 9.87
N MET A 357 -0.54 -12.19 9.67
CA MET A 357 -1.20 -11.94 8.39
C MET A 357 -0.32 -11.13 7.43
N MET A 358 0.84 -10.68 7.89
CA MET A 358 1.79 -9.93 7.08
C MET A 358 2.58 -10.90 6.18
N PRO A 359 2.79 -10.55 4.90
CA PRO A 359 3.75 -11.27 4.08
C PRO A 359 5.18 -11.09 4.65
N SER A 360 6.16 -11.81 4.13
CA SER A 360 7.56 -11.74 4.58
C SER A 360 8.42 -10.77 3.78
N TYR A 361 7.86 -10.17 2.74
CA TYR A 361 8.37 -9.03 1.98
C TYR A 361 7.23 -8.44 1.16
N LEU A 362 7.42 -7.19 0.73
CA LEU A 362 6.39 -6.44 0.03
C LEU A 362 6.85 -6.12 -1.39
N LEU A 363 5.97 -6.44 -2.33
CA LEU A 363 6.16 -6.19 -3.75
C LEU A 363 5.06 -5.26 -4.29
N PRO A 364 5.34 -4.52 -5.37
CA PRO A 364 4.31 -3.84 -6.13
C PRO A 364 3.16 -4.77 -6.53
N GLY A 365 1.92 -4.32 -6.31
CA GLY A 365 0.68 -5.05 -6.52
C GLY A 365 0.18 -5.86 -5.32
N ASP A 366 0.98 -6.01 -4.26
CA ASP A 366 0.54 -6.66 -3.03
C ASP A 366 -0.56 -5.85 -2.33
N LYS A 367 -1.45 -6.58 -1.65
CA LYS A 367 -2.43 -6.02 -0.74
C LYS A 367 -2.15 -6.55 0.66
N VAL A 368 -1.91 -5.65 1.60
CA VAL A 368 -1.49 -6.02 2.96
C VAL A 368 -2.38 -5.36 4.01
N SER A 369 -2.70 -6.13 5.05
CA SER A 369 -3.48 -5.68 6.18
C SER A 369 -2.67 -5.83 7.46
N PHE A 370 -2.44 -4.72 8.16
CA PHE A 370 -1.78 -4.64 9.46
C PHE A 370 -2.85 -4.62 10.55
N GLU A 371 -2.99 -5.72 11.28
CA GLU A 371 -3.78 -5.73 12.52
C GLU A 371 -2.96 -5.09 13.63
N LEU A 372 -3.17 -3.79 13.88
CA LEU A 372 -2.28 -2.96 14.72
C LEU A 372 -2.14 -3.53 16.14
N HIS A 373 -3.20 -4.11 16.69
CA HIS A 373 -3.17 -4.74 18.02
C HIS A 373 -2.27 -5.99 18.08
N ASN A 374 -2.06 -6.66 16.94
CA ASN A 374 -1.26 -7.87 16.86
C ASN A 374 0.22 -7.59 16.57
N ILE A 375 0.63 -6.31 16.48
CA ILE A 375 2.03 -5.91 16.33
C ILE A 375 2.60 -5.66 17.73
N PRO A 376 3.40 -6.60 18.29
CA PRO A 376 3.83 -6.54 19.69
C PRO A 376 4.66 -5.30 20.00
N GLU A 377 5.44 -4.82 19.03
CA GLU A 377 6.30 -3.65 19.18
C GLU A 377 5.49 -2.36 19.39
N LEU A 378 4.27 -2.28 18.83
CA LEU A 378 3.43 -1.09 19.01
C LEU A 378 2.94 -0.91 20.45
N GLN A 379 2.80 -1.99 21.22
CA GLN A 379 2.36 -1.98 22.63
C GLN A 379 1.22 -0.99 22.91
N ILE A 380 0.12 -1.11 22.15
CA ILE A 380 -1.00 -0.16 22.26
C ILE A 380 -1.74 -0.38 23.59
N VAL A 381 -1.79 0.66 24.44
CA VAL A 381 -2.47 0.63 25.74
C VAL A 381 -3.50 1.75 25.81
N GLU A 382 -4.76 1.40 26.06
CA GLU A 382 -5.82 2.35 26.35
C GLU A 382 -5.88 2.59 27.89
N PRO A 383 -5.63 3.81 28.37
CA PRO A 383 -5.47 4.10 29.81
C PRO A 383 -6.79 4.16 30.60
N ASP A 384 -7.92 4.41 29.95
CA ASP A 384 -9.24 4.61 30.55
C ASP A 384 -10.13 3.33 30.46
N ASP A 385 -9.59 2.23 29.91
CA ASP A 385 -10.25 0.96 29.58
C ASP A 385 -11.41 1.12 28.55
N ASP A 386 -11.32 2.14 27.71
CA ASP A 386 -12.26 2.42 26.62
C ASP A 386 -11.91 1.60 25.35
N TYR A 387 -12.86 1.52 24.40
CA TYR A 387 -12.59 0.86 23.12
C TYR A 387 -11.80 1.80 22.19
N TRP A 388 -10.75 1.26 21.56
CA TRP A 388 -10.00 1.97 20.54
C TRP A 388 -10.05 1.29 19.16
N GLY A 389 -9.92 2.11 18.12
CA GLY A 389 -9.86 1.72 16.72
C GLY A 389 -9.00 2.66 15.89
N LEU A 390 -8.89 2.39 14.60
CA LEU A 390 -8.19 3.19 13.61
C LEU A 390 -9.10 4.32 13.11
N GLY A 391 -8.82 5.57 13.51
CA GLY A 391 -9.60 6.74 13.14
C GLY A 391 -9.17 7.37 11.81
N TYR A 392 -7.87 7.32 11.49
CA TYR A 392 -7.32 7.90 10.27
C TYR A 392 -6.09 7.13 9.79
N ALA A 393 -5.87 7.11 8.47
CA ALA A 393 -4.59 6.69 7.90
C ALA A 393 -4.31 7.36 6.55
N GLU A 394 -3.04 7.66 6.29
CA GLU A 394 -2.56 8.18 5.01
C GLU A 394 -1.20 7.56 4.63
N ALA A 395 -0.86 7.60 3.34
CA ALA A 395 0.42 7.13 2.84
C ALA A 395 0.89 7.95 1.64
N GLY A 396 2.20 7.89 1.36
CA GLY A 396 2.83 8.56 0.21
C GLY A 396 2.47 7.94 -1.15
N PRO A 397 2.89 8.57 -2.26
CA PRO A 397 2.42 8.31 -3.64
C PRO A 397 2.70 6.92 -4.25
N GLY A 398 3.27 5.96 -3.52
CA GLY A 398 3.42 4.57 -3.98
C GLY A 398 2.60 3.56 -3.18
N LEU A 399 1.77 4.03 -2.23
CA LEU A 399 0.84 3.22 -1.45
C LEU A 399 -0.57 3.81 -1.56
N LYS A 400 -1.58 2.96 -1.42
CA LYS A 400 -2.98 3.39 -1.34
C LYS A 400 -3.64 2.81 -0.10
N ILE A 401 -4.09 3.68 0.80
CA ILE A 401 -4.92 3.27 1.94
C ILE A 401 -6.31 2.89 1.43
N ARG A 402 -6.80 1.71 1.82
CA ARG A 402 -8.21 1.36 1.63
C ARG A 402 -9.01 1.98 2.77
N LYS A 403 -10.02 2.79 2.41
CA LYS A 403 -10.95 3.36 3.38
C LYS A 403 -11.59 2.25 4.22
N PHE A 404 -11.58 2.45 5.54
CA PHE A 404 -12.36 1.68 6.49
C PHE A 404 -13.84 2.02 6.26
N SER A 405 -14.73 1.04 6.40
CA SER A 405 -16.17 1.26 6.20
C SER A 405 -16.70 2.29 7.21
N GLU A 406 -17.39 3.34 6.73
CA GLU A 406 -18.14 4.28 7.59
C GLU A 406 -19.04 3.49 8.56
N GLY A 407 -18.78 3.62 9.86
CA GLY A 407 -19.45 2.86 10.93
C GLY A 407 -18.59 1.81 11.64
N ALA A 408 -17.34 1.58 11.21
CA ALA A 408 -16.40 0.67 11.85
C ALA A 408 -15.47 1.40 12.86
N GLN A 409 -16.04 2.13 13.82
CA GLN A 409 -15.33 2.94 14.82
C GLN A 409 -14.32 2.15 15.70
N PHE A 410 -14.22 0.83 15.50
CA PHE A 410 -13.36 -0.10 16.24
C PHE A 410 -12.55 -1.03 15.31
N ASP A 411 -12.49 -0.77 14.00
CA ASP A 411 -11.58 -1.52 13.14
C ASP A 411 -10.14 -1.24 13.56
N ARG A 412 -9.35 -2.27 13.78
CA ARG A 412 -7.93 -2.17 14.19
C ARG A 412 -6.99 -2.55 13.04
N THR A 413 -7.56 -2.77 11.86
CA THR A 413 -6.85 -3.22 10.68
C THR A 413 -6.52 -2.03 9.80
N LEU A 414 -5.25 -1.77 9.53
CA LEU A 414 -4.80 -0.85 8.49
C LEU A 414 -4.56 -1.63 7.19
N THR A 415 -5.27 -1.32 6.11
CA THR A 415 -5.08 -2.02 4.82
C THR A 415 -4.48 -1.10 3.76
N ILE A 416 -3.38 -1.54 3.15
CA ILE A 416 -2.67 -0.84 2.09
C ILE A 416 -2.63 -1.69 0.81
N ASP A 417 -2.83 -1.03 -0.34
CA ASP A 417 -2.44 -1.55 -1.65
C ASP A 417 -1.07 -0.96 -2.01
N ILE A 418 -0.15 -1.79 -2.47
CA ILE A 418 1.22 -1.39 -2.82
C ILE A 418 1.29 -1.15 -4.32
N LEU A 419 1.69 0.05 -4.73
CA LEU A 419 1.67 0.46 -6.14
C LEU A 419 3.07 0.40 -6.75
N ASP A 420 4.06 0.91 -6.03
CA ASP A 420 5.42 1.09 -6.52
C ASP A 420 6.45 0.55 -5.50
N PRO A 421 7.68 0.22 -5.94
CA PRO A 421 8.76 -0.14 -5.02
C PRO A 421 9.41 1.11 -4.42
N GLY A 422 9.83 1.04 -3.17
CA GLY A 422 10.43 2.16 -2.47
C GLY A 422 10.32 2.04 -0.95
N LEU A 423 10.88 3.04 -0.28
CA LEU A 423 10.67 3.26 1.14
C LEU A 423 9.45 4.17 1.30
N TYR A 424 8.42 3.69 1.99
CA TYR A 424 7.19 4.45 2.22
C TYR A 424 6.93 4.60 3.71
N GLN A 425 6.18 5.65 4.04
CA GLN A 425 5.66 5.87 5.39
C GLN A 425 4.15 5.85 5.32
N VAL A 426 3.54 5.07 6.21
CA VAL A 426 2.11 5.04 6.45
C VAL A 426 1.87 5.66 7.82
N LEU A 427 1.10 6.74 7.84
CA LEU A 427 0.71 7.44 9.05
C LEU A 427 -0.68 7.00 9.43
N TYR A 428 -0.90 6.81 10.73
CA TYR A 428 -2.19 6.41 11.23
C TYR A 428 -2.48 7.04 12.60
N VAL A 429 -3.75 7.30 12.85
CA VAL A 429 -4.25 7.76 14.15
C VAL A 429 -5.14 6.66 14.72
N ILE A 430 -4.80 6.17 15.90
CA ILE A 430 -5.74 5.38 16.71
C ILE A 430 -6.55 6.31 17.58
N GLU A 431 -7.84 6.06 17.70
CA GLU A 431 -8.78 6.87 18.47
C GLU A 431 -9.56 5.98 19.44
N ASP A 432 -9.88 6.52 20.61
CA ASP A 432 -10.87 5.96 21.52
C ASP A 432 -12.30 6.32 21.09
N ASP A 433 -13.30 5.77 21.79
CA ASP A 433 -14.72 6.00 21.53
C ASP A 433 -15.22 7.42 21.87
N ARG A 434 -14.33 8.28 22.38
CA ARG A 434 -14.57 9.67 22.76
C ARG A 434 -13.67 10.66 22.02
N SER A 435 -13.06 10.19 20.92
CA SER A 435 -12.26 10.98 19.98
C SER A 435 -10.96 11.56 20.54
N ALA A 436 -10.39 10.97 21.60
CA ALA A 436 -8.95 11.18 21.87
C ALA A 436 -8.13 10.14 21.10
N GLY A 437 -6.99 10.55 20.58
CA GLY A 437 -6.19 9.69 19.74
C GLY A 437 -4.69 9.88 19.87
N SER A 438 -3.95 8.93 19.29
CA SER A 438 -2.50 8.93 19.18
C SER A 438 -2.05 8.60 17.77
N LEU A 439 -0.97 9.26 17.35
CA LEU A 439 -0.36 9.07 16.06
C LEU A 439 0.68 7.94 16.13
N GLY A 440 0.62 7.04 15.16
CA GLY A 440 1.70 6.12 14.84
C GLY A 440 2.13 6.24 13.39
N MET A 441 3.33 5.73 13.12
CA MET A 441 3.92 5.60 11.80
C MET A 441 4.37 4.16 11.60
N ILE A 442 4.03 3.60 10.45
CA ILE A 442 4.63 2.37 9.93
C ILE A 442 5.47 2.76 8.72
N GLU A 443 6.77 2.66 8.84
CA GLU A 443 7.67 2.65 7.68
C GLU A 443 7.57 1.29 7.01
N VAL A 444 7.42 1.30 5.69
CA VAL A 444 7.20 0.12 4.87
C VAL A 444 8.28 0.11 3.78
N ILE A 445 9.14 -0.90 3.81
CA ILE A 445 10.09 -1.13 2.71
C ILE A 445 9.43 -2.04 1.69
N VAL A 446 9.21 -1.50 0.49
CA VAL A 446 8.73 -2.25 -0.66
C VAL A 446 9.93 -2.48 -1.56
N ASP A 447 10.30 -3.75 -1.69
CA ASP A 447 11.49 -4.10 -2.45
C ASP A 447 11.29 -3.79 -3.94
N SER A 448 12.28 -3.12 -4.51
CA SER A 448 12.51 -3.17 -5.95
C SER A 448 13.26 -4.48 -6.21
N PRO A 449 12.66 -5.45 -6.90
CA PRO A 449 13.32 -6.73 -7.01
C PRO A 449 14.47 -6.64 -8.02
N LYS A 450 15.70 -6.62 -7.49
CA LYS A 450 16.92 -6.28 -8.25
C LYS A 450 17.73 -7.47 -8.78
N VAL A 451 17.39 -8.71 -8.43
CA VAL A 451 18.18 -9.90 -8.82
C VAL A 451 17.24 -11.05 -9.19
N PHE A 452 17.63 -11.90 -10.14
CA PHE A 452 16.84 -13.05 -10.59
C PHE A 452 17.49 -14.38 -10.17
N PRO A 453 16.71 -15.33 -9.62
CA PRO A 453 15.37 -15.14 -9.04
C PRO A 453 15.38 -14.09 -7.91
N CYS A 454 14.23 -13.49 -7.66
CA CYS A 454 14.03 -12.32 -6.79
C CYS A 454 14.65 -12.57 -5.41
N GLY A 455 15.76 -11.86 -5.14
CA GLY A 455 16.49 -11.85 -3.88
C GLY A 455 16.74 -13.24 -3.29
N GLY A 456 17.77 -13.99 -3.71
CA GLY A 456 18.33 -15.11 -2.92
C GLY A 456 17.43 -16.32 -2.64
N VAL A 457 16.12 -16.26 -2.92
CA VAL A 457 15.24 -17.42 -2.97
C VAL A 457 15.45 -18.04 -4.33
N ALA A 458 15.99 -19.26 -4.38
CA ALA A 458 15.80 -20.04 -5.58
C ALA A 458 14.29 -20.06 -5.87
N GLN A 459 13.88 -19.67 -7.08
CA GLN A 459 12.54 -19.87 -7.64
C GLN A 459 11.44 -18.81 -7.36
N ASP A 460 11.74 -17.62 -6.79
CA ASP A 460 10.78 -16.48 -6.86
C ASP A 460 10.96 -15.69 -8.16
N PHE A 461 9.91 -15.62 -8.99
CA PHE A 461 9.91 -15.05 -10.34
C PHE A 461 8.93 -13.88 -10.50
N ARG A 462 8.43 -13.31 -9.39
CA ARG A 462 7.42 -12.22 -9.41
C ARG A 462 7.99 -10.85 -9.77
N CYS A 463 9.29 -10.79 -10.08
CA CYS A 463 9.98 -9.58 -10.51
C CYS A 463 10.27 -9.53 -12.01
N ILE A 464 10.57 -8.33 -12.50
CA ILE A 464 11.16 -8.10 -13.81
C ILE A 464 12.68 -8.09 -13.60
N PRO A 465 13.43 -9.06 -14.14
CA PRO A 465 14.86 -9.17 -13.90
C PRO A 465 15.70 -8.40 -14.92
N ILE A 466 16.87 -7.94 -14.49
CA ILE A 466 17.87 -7.34 -15.39
C ILE A 466 19.11 -8.22 -15.42
N THR A 467 19.49 -8.67 -16.61
CA THR A 467 20.75 -9.36 -16.86
C THR A 467 21.73 -8.39 -17.54
N PRO A 468 22.78 -7.92 -16.86
CA PRO A 468 23.78 -7.07 -17.46
C PRO A 468 24.76 -7.88 -18.32
N ASN A 469 25.15 -7.33 -19.48
CA ASN A 469 26.30 -7.83 -20.25
C ASN A 469 27.47 -6.85 -20.08
N HIS A 470 28.33 -7.12 -19.08
CA HIS A 470 29.43 -6.24 -18.69
C HIS A 470 30.36 -5.79 -19.84
N PRO A 471 30.72 -6.65 -20.82
CA PRO A 471 31.45 -6.22 -22.02
C PRO A 471 30.79 -5.12 -22.86
N THR A 472 29.46 -5.09 -22.94
CA THR A 472 28.72 -4.19 -23.84
C THR A 472 27.90 -3.12 -23.13
N ARG A 473 27.78 -3.16 -21.80
CA ARG A 473 26.83 -2.37 -20.98
C ARG A 473 25.35 -2.57 -21.31
N ASN A 474 25.02 -3.33 -22.34
CA ASN A 474 23.66 -3.75 -22.63
C ASN A 474 22.99 -4.41 -21.41
N LEU A 475 21.71 -4.09 -21.22
CA LEU A 475 20.84 -4.72 -20.23
C LEU A 475 19.80 -5.58 -20.95
N TYR A 476 19.51 -6.74 -20.40
CA TYR A 476 18.51 -7.66 -20.94
C TYR A 476 17.43 -7.93 -19.89
N VAL A 477 16.18 -7.98 -20.32
CA VAL A 477 15.05 -8.48 -19.53
C VAL A 477 14.61 -9.81 -20.16
N PRO A 478 14.91 -10.97 -19.55
CA PRO A 478 14.41 -12.26 -20.02
C PRO A 478 12.92 -12.44 -19.79
N ALA A 479 12.45 -13.66 -20.02
CA ALA A 479 11.09 -14.05 -19.75
C ALA A 479 10.77 -13.95 -18.25
N VAL A 480 9.56 -13.48 -17.95
CA VAL A 480 9.08 -13.14 -16.60
C VAL A 480 7.83 -13.94 -16.24
N SER A 481 7.42 -13.89 -14.97
CA SER A 481 6.17 -14.54 -14.56
C SER A 481 4.93 -13.89 -15.19
N PRO A 482 3.82 -14.63 -15.30
CA PRO A 482 2.52 -14.09 -15.68
C PRO A 482 2.07 -12.90 -14.82
N TYR A 483 2.48 -12.88 -13.54
CA TYR A 483 2.18 -11.79 -12.62
C TYR A 483 2.91 -10.49 -13.03
N ALA A 484 4.21 -10.57 -13.30
CA ALA A 484 5.03 -9.42 -13.70
C ALA A 484 4.60 -8.80 -15.04
N LEU A 485 4.06 -9.60 -15.97
CA LEU A 485 3.46 -9.08 -17.20
C LEU A 485 2.17 -8.31 -16.89
N ARG A 486 1.28 -8.88 -16.07
CA ARG A 486 0.00 -8.26 -15.72
C ARG A 486 0.14 -6.99 -14.90
N SER A 487 1.14 -6.90 -14.02
CA SER A 487 1.42 -5.66 -13.27
C SER A 487 1.79 -4.49 -14.19
N MET A 488 2.29 -4.79 -15.39
CA MET A 488 2.63 -3.82 -16.44
C MET A 488 1.53 -3.69 -17.50
N GLY A 489 0.36 -4.26 -17.26
CA GLY A 489 -0.80 -4.20 -18.16
C GLY A 489 -0.71 -5.12 -19.38
N ILE A 490 0.19 -6.11 -19.37
CA ILE A 490 0.35 -7.10 -20.45
C ILE A 490 -0.27 -8.43 -20.01
N GLU A 491 -1.26 -8.93 -20.75
CA GLU A 491 -1.79 -10.28 -20.50
C GLU A 491 -0.95 -11.32 -21.26
N PRO A 492 -0.44 -12.38 -20.60
CA PRO A 492 0.29 -13.44 -21.27
C PRO A 492 -0.57 -14.23 -22.26
N ASP A 493 -0.02 -14.59 -23.42
CA ASP A 493 -0.70 -15.41 -24.43
C ASP A 493 -0.78 -16.88 -24.03
N ALA A 494 0.21 -17.36 -23.26
CA ALA A 494 0.23 -18.68 -22.65
C ALA A 494 1.17 -18.69 -21.43
N THR A 495 1.21 -19.80 -20.71
CA THR A 495 2.15 -20.01 -19.60
C THR A 495 2.86 -21.35 -19.74
N THR A 496 4.10 -21.45 -19.26
CA THR A 496 4.81 -22.73 -19.14
C THR A 496 4.72 -23.26 -17.71
N ASN A 497 4.75 -24.60 -17.59
CA ASN A 497 4.90 -25.29 -16.32
C ASN A 497 6.32 -25.85 -16.21
N ASP A 498 6.82 -25.94 -14.98
CA ASP A 498 8.12 -26.49 -14.57
C ASP A 498 8.58 -27.63 -15.48
N SER A 499 9.60 -27.36 -16.31
CA SER A 499 10.22 -28.32 -17.21
C SER A 499 11.64 -28.61 -16.75
N SER A 500 12.15 -29.81 -17.00
CA SER A 500 13.51 -30.21 -16.58
C SER A 500 14.65 -29.38 -17.23
N GLN A 501 14.33 -28.41 -18.09
CA GLN A 501 15.27 -27.52 -18.77
C GLN A 501 15.13 -26.05 -18.35
N ASP A 502 14.20 -25.76 -17.44
CA ASP A 502 14.04 -24.45 -16.82
C ASP A 502 14.52 -24.53 -15.37
N PRO A 503 14.84 -23.39 -14.73
CA PRO A 503 14.96 -23.36 -13.29
C PRO A 503 13.69 -23.95 -12.65
N ALA A 504 13.87 -24.86 -11.70
CA ALA A 504 12.76 -25.51 -11.01
C ALA A 504 11.78 -24.48 -10.43
N GLY A 505 10.48 -24.80 -10.35
CA GLY A 505 9.45 -23.90 -9.82
C GLY A 505 9.05 -22.74 -10.74
N MET A 506 9.69 -22.58 -11.91
CA MET A 506 9.42 -21.46 -12.79
C MET A 506 8.07 -21.57 -13.51
N ASN A 507 7.24 -20.53 -13.36
CA ASN A 507 6.04 -20.29 -14.15
C ASN A 507 6.25 -19.02 -14.97
N VAL A 508 6.35 -19.17 -16.29
CA VAL A 508 6.73 -18.08 -17.20
C VAL A 508 5.54 -17.71 -18.08
N GLY A 509 5.31 -16.40 -18.24
CA GLY A 509 4.41 -15.89 -19.25
C GLY A 509 5.07 -15.94 -20.63
N LEU A 510 4.40 -16.59 -21.58
CA LEU A 510 4.79 -16.58 -22.98
C LEU A 510 4.01 -15.51 -23.72
N LEU A 511 4.67 -14.82 -24.64
CA LEU A 511 4.06 -13.81 -25.50
C LEU A 511 4.21 -14.20 -26.97
N ASN A 512 3.19 -13.89 -27.76
CA ASN A 512 3.32 -13.80 -29.21
C ASN A 512 4.23 -12.62 -29.59
N TYR A 513 4.58 -12.47 -30.86
CA TYR A 513 5.55 -11.46 -31.27
C TYR A 513 5.07 -10.03 -30.97
N ASP A 514 3.82 -9.71 -31.31
CA ASP A 514 3.26 -8.36 -31.15
C ASP A 514 3.11 -7.96 -29.67
N ASN A 515 2.76 -8.90 -28.80
CA ASN A 515 2.70 -8.66 -27.37
C ASN A 515 4.10 -8.53 -26.75
N ASN A 516 5.12 -9.22 -27.27
CA ASN A 516 6.50 -8.99 -26.86
C ASN A 516 7.02 -7.60 -27.31
N VAL A 517 6.56 -7.08 -28.46
CA VAL A 517 6.85 -5.69 -28.86
C VAL A 517 6.29 -4.72 -27.83
N LYS A 518 4.99 -4.85 -27.51
CA LYS A 518 4.32 -4.02 -26.49
C LYS A 518 4.99 -4.12 -25.13
N TRP A 519 5.45 -5.31 -24.76
CA TRP A 519 6.19 -5.53 -23.52
C TRP A 519 7.47 -4.68 -23.47
N CYS A 520 8.28 -4.70 -24.53
CA CYS A 520 9.48 -3.88 -24.59
C CYS A 520 9.16 -2.37 -24.66
N GLU A 521 8.12 -1.97 -25.38
CA GLU A 521 7.64 -0.58 -25.41
C GLU A 521 7.22 -0.10 -24.02
N LYS A 522 6.50 -0.93 -23.26
CA LYS A 522 6.09 -0.62 -21.90
C LYS A 522 7.28 -0.43 -20.96
N LEU A 523 8.31 -1.27 -21.08
CA LEU A 523 9.56 -1.08 -20.32
C LEU A 523 10.24 0.27 -20.65
N ALA A 524 10.18 0.71 -21.92
CA ALA A 524 10.70 2.01 -22.33
C ALA A 524 9.87 3.18 -21.81
N GLU A 525 8.54 3.09 -21.86
CA GLU A 525 7.62 4.10 -21.34
C GLU A 525 7.83 4.35 -19.83
N GLU A 526 8.03 3.28 -19.06
CA GLU A 526 8.24 3.35 -17.62
C GLU A 526 9.70 3.69 -17.22
N PHE A 527 10.55 4.05 -18.19
CA PHE A 527 11.99 4.28 -17.98
C PHE A 527 12.67 3.17 -17.18
N TYR A 528 12.28 1.92 -17.43
CA TYR A 528 12.67 0.79 -16.60
C TYR A 528 14.20 0.66 -16.55
N ALA A 529 14.75 0.51 -15.34
CA ALA A 529 16.19 0.55 -15.08
C ALA A 529 16.92 1.85 -15.51
N GLY A 530 16.20 2.96 -15.61
CA GLY A 530 16.72 4.23 -16.12
C GLY A 530 16.99 4.22 -17.64
N ARG A 531 16.36 3.31 -18.39
CA ARG A 531 16.54 3.15 -19.84
C ARG A 531 15.24 3.40 -20.58
N SER A 532 15.35 4.05 -21.74
CA SER A 532 14.20 4.37 -22.62
C SER A 532 14.29 3.71 -24.01
N ASP A 533 15.32 2.89 -24.27
CA ASP A 533 15.55 2.26 -25.57
C ASP A 533 15.28 0.74 -25.55
N TRP A 534 14.37 0.26 -24.69
CA TRP A 534 14.01 -1.16 -24.66
C TRP A 534 13.38 -1.62 -25.98
N HIS A 535 13.91 -2.70 -26.56
CA HIS A 535 13.41 -3.30 -27.81
C HIS A 535 13.65 -4.81 -27.86
N ILE A 536 12.99 -5.50 -28.79
CA ILE A 536 13.27 -6.93 -29.05
C ILE A 536 14.70 -7.07 -29.60
N PRO A 537 15.52 -7.98 -29.06
CA PRO A 537 16.90 -8.16 -29.50
C PRO A 537 17.03 -8.74 -30.91
N THR A 538 18.18 -8.53 -31.52
CA THR A 538 18.65 -9.27 -32.70
C THR A 538 19.23 -10.64 -32.29
N VAL A 539 19.32 -11.58 -33.24
CA VAL A 539 20.04 -12.85 -33.08
C VAL A 539 21.47 -12.60 -32.60
N ALA A 540 22.15 -11.61 -33.20
CA ALA A 540 23.53 -11.27 -32.84
C ALA A 540 23.66 -10.72 -31.41
N GLU A 541 22.60 -10.10 -30.87
CA GLU A 541 22.57 -9.64 -29.48
C GLU A 541 22.33 -10.77 -28.51
N LEU A 542 21.37 -11.66 -28.78
CA LEU A 542 21.16 -12.85 -27.96
C LEU A 542 22.38 -13.78 -27.97
N GLN A 543 23.11 -13.85 -29.08
CA GLN A 543 24.34 -14.64 -29.17
C GLN A 543 25.44 -14.14 -28.20
N LYS A 544 25.42 -12.86 -27.81
CA LYS A 544 26.40 -12.31 -26.86
C LYS A 544 26.13 -12.72 -25.42
N VAL A 545 24.89 -13.06 -25.08
CA VAL A 545 24.53 -13.56 -23.73
C VAL A 545 24.59 -15.08 -23.64
N TYR A 546 24.48 -15.79 -24.78
CA TYR A 546 24.58 -17.24 -24.84
C TYR A 546 25.88 -17.80 -24.21
N LYS A 547 25.74 -18.91 -23.46
CA LYS A 547 26.84 -19.69 -22.90
C LYS A 547 26.68 -21.17 -23.29
N PRO A 548 27.77 -21.88 -23.67
CA PRO A 548 27.71 -23.31 -23.99
C PRO A 548 27.19 -24.21 -22.86
N THR A 549 27.21 -23.71 -21.61
CA THR A 549 26.68 -24.39 -20.44
C THR A 549 25.16 -24.26 -20.27
N GLY A 550 24.48 -23.49 -21.13
CA GLY A 550 23.10 -23.06 -20.92
C GLY A 550 23.03 -21.79 -20.04
N LEU A 551 21.92 -21.05 -20.16
CA LEU A 551 21.66 -19.84 -19.34
C LEU A 551 20.86 -20.13 -18.07
N ASP A 552 20.30 -21.33 -17.95
CA ASP A 552 19.56 -21.86 -16.79
C ASP A 552 20.41 -21.86 -15.50
N GLY A 553 21.68 -22.28 -15.57
CA GLY A 553 22.58 -22.31 -14.42
C GLY A 553 23.39 -21.04 -14.18
N TYR A 554 23.48 -20.13 -15.15
CA TYR A 554 24.35 -18.94 -15.11
C TYR A 554 23.60 -17.64 -14.84
N ALA A 555 22.44 -17.46 -15.48
CA ALA A 555 21.60 -16.25 -15.34
C ALA A 555 20.17 -16.61 -14.92
N ALA A 556 19.89 -17.88 -14.65
CA ALA A 556 18.57 -18.42 -14.36
C ALA A 556 17.53 -18.22 -15.49
N TRP A 557 17.92 -17.98 -16.74
CA TRP A 557 16.94 -17.83 -17.83
C TRP A 557 16.27 -19.17 -18.14
N PRO A 558 14.94 -19.22 -18.36
CA PRO A 558 14.30 -20.43 -18.86
C PRO A 558 14.81 -20.76 -20.27
N THR A 559 14.92 -22.04 -20.61
CA THR A 559 15.44 -22.47 -21.92
C THR A 559 14.63 -23.57 -22.61
N SER A 560 13.49 -23.96 -22.03
CA SER A 560 12.58 -24.98 -22.60
C SER A 560 11.81 -24.56 -23.85
N ASN A 561 11.79 -23.27 -24.16
CA ASN A 561 11.20 -22.67 -25.34
C ASN A 561 12.18 -21.67 -25.97
N ASN A 562 11.91 -21.25 -27.20
CA ASN A 562 12.73 -20.28 -27.90
C ASN A 562 12.38 -18.84 -27.48
N TYR A 563 13.34 -17.94 -27.67
CA TYR A 563 13.20 -16.51 -27.47
C TYR A 563 12.96 -15.77 -28.79
N TRP A 564 12.15 -14.73 -28.74
CA TRP A 564 11.92 -13.85 -29.89
C TRP A 564 13.15 -13.05 -30.29
N THR A 565 13.32 -12.85 -31.60
CA THR A 565 14.26 -11.87 -32.16
C THR A 565 13.59 -10.97 -33.19
N SER A 566 14.23 -9.87 -33.54
CA SER A 566 13.70 -8.87 -34.48
C SER A 566 13.83 -9.25 -35.97
N GLU A 567 14.53 -10.33 -36.30
CA GLU A 567 14.80 -10.74 -37.68
C GLU A 567 13.64 -11.47 -38.37
N ASN A 568 13.15 -10.88 -39.46
CA ASN A 568 12.14 -11.47 -40.32
C ASN A 568 12.66 -12.71 -41.06
N SER A 569 11.94 -13.83 -40.94
CA SER A 569 12.26 -15.10 -41.62
C SER A 569 11.27 -15.44 -42.77
N GLY A 570 10.25 -14.62 -42.97
CA GLY A 570 9.25 -14.75 -44.03
C GLY A 570 7.95 -13.98 -43.72
N PRO A 571 6.98 -13.96 -44.64
CA PRO A 571 5.66 -13.36 -44.39
C PRO A 571 4.98 -14.00 -43.17
N GLY A 572 4.68 -13.20 -42.15
CA GLY A 572 4.06 -13.67 -40.89
C GLY A 572 4.99 -14.53 -40.01
N MET A 573 6.30 -14.49 -40.26
CA MET A 573 7.27 -15.28 -39.51
C MET A 573 8.44 -14.43 -39.02
N GLN A 574 8.86 -14.73 -37.80
CA GLN A 574 10.04 -14.14 -37.18
C GLN A 574 11.04 -15.23 -36.83
N THR A 575 12.30 -14.84 -36.72
CA THR A 575 13.35 -15.73 -36.24
C THR A 575 13.24 -15.84 -34.72
N THR A 576 13.39 -17.05 -34.21
CA THR A 576 13.51 -17.32 -32.78
C THR A 576 14.84 -18.01 -32.51
N VAL A 577 15.36 -17.82 -31.31
CA VAL A 577 16.63 -18.41 -30.87
C VAL A 577 16.37 -19.38 -29.73
N ASN A 578 16.93 -20.58 -29.84
CA ASN A 578 17.06 -21.49 -28.71
C ASN A 578 18.35 -21.18 -27.95
N LEU A 579 18.23 -20.87 -26.64
CA LEU A 579 19.35 -20.53 -25.76
C LEU A 579 19.72 -21.65 -24.78
N SER A 580 19.31 -22.90 -25.06
CA SER A 580 19.65 -24.08 -24.25
C SER A 580 21.11 -24.52 -24.47
N LYS A 581 21.41 -25.82 -24.47
CA LYS A 581 22.77 -26.35 -24.65
C LYS A 581 23.36 -26.07 -26.04
N GLU A 582 22.53 -25.85 -27.06
CA GLU A 582 22.96 -25.52 -28.42
C GLU A 582 22.28 -24.24 -28.93
N PHE A 583 23.08 -23.24 -29.29
CA PHE A 583 22.58 -22.03 -29.93
C PHE A 583 22.08 -22.36 -31.34
N SER A 584 20.78 -22.26 -31.56
CA SER A 584 20.16 -22.50 -32.86
C SER A 584 19.08 -21.47 -33.16
N THR A 585 18.85 -21.21 -34.44
CA THR A 585 17.80 -20.32 -34.93
C THR A 585 16.73 -21.13 -35.65
N SER A 586 15.48 -20.71 -35.54
CA SER A 586 14.37 -21.32 -36.25
C SER A 586 13.31 -20.28 -36.63
N PRO A 587 12.64 -20.42 -37.78
CA PRO A 587 11.48 -19.59 -38.11
C PRO A 587 10.30 -19.98 -37.21
N SER A 588 9.50 -19.01 -36.78
CA SER A 588 8.26 -19.23 -36.02
C SER A 588 7.18 -18.26 -36.47
N ASN A 589 5.92 -18.74 -36.47
CA ASN A 589 4.77 -17.89 -36.76
C ASN A 589 4.61 -16.84 -35.64
N ILE A 590 4.36 -15.58 -36.01
CA ILE A 590 4.21 -14.46 -35.08
C ILE A 590 3.12 -14.67 -34.01
N ASP A 591 2.11 -15.49 -34.30
CA ASP A 591 1.01 -15.80 -33.39
C ASP A 591 1.38 -16.86 -32.32
N GLU A 592 2.52 -17.56 -32.47
CA GLU A 592 2.93 -18.59 -31.51
C GLU A 592 3.51 -17.99 -30.22
N PRO A 593 3.11 -18.46 -29.03
CA PRO A 593 3.68 -17.99 -27.78
C PRO A 593 5.12 -18.50 -27.59
N LYS A 594 6.07 -17.57 -27.42
CA LYS A 594 7.49 -17.82 -27.15
C LYS A 594 7.94 -17.08 -25.89
N PHE A 595 9.16 -17.32 -25.44
CA PHE A 595 9.71 -16.56 -24.32
C PHE A 595 9.93 -15.09 -24.73
N PRO A 596 9.34 -14.13 -24.00
CA PRO A 596 9.60 -12.73 -24.23
C PRO A 596 11.03 -12.38 -23.80
N VAL A 597 11.60 -11.38 -24.46
CA VAL A 597 12.90 -10.82 -24.12
C VAL A 597 13.04 -9.42 -24.70
N CYS A 598 13.61 -8.52 -23.90
CA CYS A 598 13.92 -7.16 -24.30
C CYS A 598 15.39 -6.84 -24.01
N ILE A 599 15.95 -5.91 -24.78
CA ILE A 599 17.30 -5.39 -24.62
C ILE A 599 17.32 -3.86 -24.65
N SER A 600 18.20 -3.26 -23.85
CA SER A 600 18.59 -1.84 -23.92
C SER A 600 20.10 -1.75 -24.20
N ARG A 601 20.50 -0.77 -25.04
CA ARG A 601 21.89 -0.50 -25.44
C ARG A 601 22.47 0.77 -24.82
N GLN A 602 21.64 1.58 -24.16
CA GLN A 602 22.03 2.87 -23.57
C GLN A 602 23.19 2.77 -22.58
#